data_AF-A0A6I1W892-F1
#
_entry.id   AF-A0A6I1W892-F1
#
_cell.length_a   1.000
_cell.length_b   1.000
_cell.length_c   1.000
_cell.angle_alpha   90.00
_cell.angle_beta   90.00
_cell.angle_gamma   90.00
#
_symmetry.space_group_name_H-M   'P 1'
#
loop_
_entity.id
_entity.type
_entity.pdbx_description
1 polymer ?
#
loop_
_entity_poly.entity_id
_entity_poly.type
_entity_poly.pdbx_seq_one_letter_code
_entity_poly.pdbx_strand_id
1 'polypeptide(L)'
;DNLIAAVLGDERLFGLAVMDITSGNFSVLEIKGWENLLAELERINPVELMIPDDWPQGLPAEKRRGVRRRAPWDFERDSAFKSLCQ
;
A
#
# COMPACT_ATOMS: atom_id res chain seq x y z
N ASP A 1 -9.04 13.66 5.02
CA ASP A 1 -9.40 12.37 4.41
C ASP A 1 -8.86 11.23 5.24
N ASN A 2 -9.68 10.22 5.52
CA ASN A 2 -9.30 9.08 6.35
C ASN A 2 -8.83 7.94 5.45
N LEU A 3 -7.78 8.22 4.67
CA LEU A 3 -7.26 7.29 3.66
C LEU A 3 -6.31 6.27 4.29
N ILE A 4 -6.57 5.00 4.04
CA ILE A 4 -5.65 3.91 4.35
C ILE A 4 -5.08 3.40 3.04
N ALA A 5 -3.79 3.08 3.04
CA ALA A 5 -3.11 2.50 1.89
C ALA A 5 -2.36 1.21 2.26
N ALA A 6 -2.20 0.34 1.27
CA ALA A 6 -1.34 -0.84 1.35
C ALA A 6 -0.46 -0.92 0.10
N VAL A 7 0.82 -1.26 0.28
CA VAL A 7 1.77 -1.41 -0.82
C VAL A 7 2.42 -2.78 -0.80
N LEU A 8 2.50 -3.42 -1.96
CA LEU A 8 3.21 -4.67 -2.19
C LEU A 8 4.04 -4.58 -3.47
N GLY A 9 5.08 -5.40 -3.60
CA GLY A 9 5.90 -5.49 -4.82
C GLY A 9 7.32 -4.95 -4.63
N ASP A 10 7.95 -4.58 -5.73
CA ASP A 10 9.32 -4.08 -5.78
C ASP A 10 9.47 -2.94 -6.80
N GLU A 11 10.69 -2.42 -6.97
CA GLU A 11 10.95 -1.29 -7.87
C GLU A 11 10.56 -1.53 -9.34
N ARG A 12 10.42 -2.80 -9.77
CA ARG A 12 9.95 -3.15 -11.11
C ARG A 12 8.46 -2.87 -11.24
N LEU A 13 7.69 -3.18 -10.18
CA LEU A 13 6.26 -2.95 -10.11
C LEU A 13 5.75 -3.03 -8.67
N PHE A 14 5.15 -1.95 -8.19
CA PHE A 14 4.39 -1.88 -6.96
C PHE A 14 2.90 -1.97 -7.25
N GLY A 15 2.17 -2.72 -6.44
CA GLY A 15 0.72 -2.59 -6.28
C GLY A 15 0.44 -1.64 -5.12
N LEU A 16 -0.38 -0.62 -5.35
CA LEU A 16 -0.89 0.31 -4.35
C LEU A 16 -2.40 0.17 -4.26
N ALA A 17 -2.92 -0.22 -3.09
CA ALA A 17 -4.34 -0.18 -2.78
C ALA A 17 -4.63 1.00 -1.86
N VAL A 18 -5.72 1.74 -2.11
CA VAL A 18 -6.13 2.91 -1.31
C VAL A 18 -7.62 2.82 -1.02
N MET A 19 -7.98 2.97 0.25
CA MET A 19 -9.36 3.02 0.74
C MET A 19 -9.62 4.33 1.48
N ASP A 20 -10.66 5.04 1.08
CA ASP A 20 -11.25 6.11 1.89
C ASP A 20 -12.33 5.54 2.78
N ILE A 21 -12.09 5.50 4.09
CA ILE A 21 -13.04 4.95 5.05
C ILE A 21 -14.31 5.79 5.12
N THR A 22 -14.23 7.09 4.85
CA THR A 22 -15.37 8.00 4.99
C THR A 22 -16.34 7.86 3.82
N SER A 23 -15.82 7.74 2.59
CA SER A 23 -16.65 7.61 1.40
C SER A 23 -16.88 6.17 0.93
N GLY A 24 -16.09 5.22 1.43
CA GLY A 24 -16.07 3.83 0.94
C GLY A 24 -15.35 3.66 -0.40
N ASN A 25 -14.72 4.73 -0.93
CA ASN A 25 -14.00 4.65 -2.20
C ASN A 25 -12.78 3.75 -2.06
N PHE A 26 -12.70 2.73 -2.93
CA PHE A 26 -11.58 1.80 -2.99
C PHE A 26 -10.97 1.81 -4.39
N SER A 27 -9.65 1.90 -4.46
CA SER A 27 -8.90 1.93 -5.71
C SER A 27 -7.61 1.13 -5.62
N VAL A 28 -7.18 0.57 -6.74
CA VAL A 28 -5.92 -0.16 -6.88
C VAL A 28 -5.16 0.35 -8.09
N LEU A 29 -3.84 0.52 -7.95
CA LEU A 29 -2.96 1.03 -9.00
C LEU A 29 -1.68 0.19 -9.07
N GLU A 30 -1.10 0.12 -10.27
CA GLU A 30 0.24 -0.42 -10.49
C GLU A 30 1.21 0.71 -10.80
N ILE A 31 2.33 0.77 -10.09
CA ILE A 31 3.28 1.89 -10.14
C ILE A 31 4.69 1.35 -10.30
N LYS A 32 5.45 1.90 -11.26
CA LYS A 32 6.84 1.51 -11.51
C LYS A 32 7.82 2.44 -10.81
N GLY A 33 8.79 1.88 -10.11
CA GLY A 33 9.87 2.63 -9.46
C GLY A 33 9.46 3.35 -8.17
N TRP A 34 10.44 3.53 -7.29
CA TRP A 34 10.26 4.19 -5.99
C TRP A 34 9.81 5.65 -6.13
N GLU A 35 10.34 6.38 -7.10
CA GLU A 35 10.02 7.80 -7.30
C GLU A 35 8.52 8.01 -7.52
N ASN A 36 7.92 7.26 -8.43
CA ASN A 36 6.49 7.36 -8.73
C ASN A 36 5.63 6.90 -7.54
N LEU A 37 6.04 5.83 -6.85
CA LEU A 37 5.33 5.37 -5.65
C LEU A 37 5.33 6.44 -4.57
N LEU A 38 6.48 7.04 -4.30
CA LEU A 38 6.62 8.09 -3.29
C LEU A 38 5.84 9.35 -3.67
N ALA A 39 5.83 9.73 -4.94
CA ALA A 39 5.03 10.84 -5.44
C ALA A 39 3.54 10.61 -5.22
N GLU A 40 3.06 9.39 -5.49
CA GLU A 40 1.65 9.04 -5.29
C GLU A 40 1.27 8.98 -3.81
N LEU A 41 2.13 8.39 -2.97
CA LEU A 41 1.96 8.36 -1.51
C LEU A 41 1.95 9.77 -0.91
N GLU A 42 2.72 10.70 -1.47
CA GLU A 42 2.71 12.12 -1.05
C GLU A 42 1.42 12.82 -1.48
N ARG A 43 0.95 12.55 -2.70
CA ARG A 43 -0.29 13.12 -3.24
C ARG A 43 -1.51 12.68 -2.45
N ILE A 44 -1.61 11.39 -2.10
CA ILE A 44 -2.75 10.86 -1.34
C ILE A 44 -2.59 11.08 0.17
N ASN A 45 -1.36 11.10 0.68
CA ASN A 45 -1.01 11.27 2.09
C ASN A 45 -1.88 10.43 3.05
N PRO A 46 -1.76 9.09 3.00
CA PRO A 46 -2.63 8.21 3.78
C PRO A 46 -2.30 8.31 5.28
N VAL A 47 -3.34 8.22 6.12
CA VAL A 47 -3.17 8.24 7.59
C VAL A 47 -2.51 6.96 8.11
N GLU A 48 -2.71 5.85 7.38
CA GLU A 48 -2.09 4.57 7.66
C GLU A 48 -1.58 3.94 6.35
N LEU A 49 -0.33 3.46 6.37
CA LEU A 49 0.32 2.82 5.24
C LEU A 49 0.82 1.43 5.67
N MET A 50 0.19 0.39 5.14
CA MET A 50 0.60 -0.99 5.38
C MET A 50 1.65 -1.45 4.39
N ILE A 51 2.70 -2.10 4.89
CA ILE A 51 3.75 -2.76 4.10
C ILE A 51 4.05 -4.16 4.67
N PRO A 52 4.51 -5.12 3.86
CA PRO A 52 4.95 -6.42 4.35
C PRO A 52 6.09 -6.29 5.37
N ASP A 53 6.06 -7.10 6.42
CA ASP A 53 7.08 -7.10 7.47
C ASP A 53 8.37 -7.85 7.06
N ASP A 54 8.32 -8.65 6.00
CA ASP A 54 9.45 -9.35 5.38
C ASP A 54 10.23 -8.46 4.39
N TRP A 55 9.74 -7.24 4.10
CA TRP A 55 10.49 -6.26 3.33
C TRP A 55 11.80 -5.84 4.02
N PRO A 56 12.87 -5.54 3.24
CA PRO A 56 14.10 -4.96 3.77
C PRO A 56 13.84 -3.75 4.67
N GLN A 57 14.66 -3.57 5.70
CA GLN A 57 14.58 -2.40 6.60
C GLN A 57 15.14 -1.15 5.91
N GLY A 58 14.62 0.02 6.27
CA GLY A 58 15.15 1.31 5.80
C GLY A 58 14.68 1.73 4.41
N LEU A 59 13.62 1.09 3.89
CA LEU A 59 13.04 1.44 2.61
C LEU A 59 12.49 2.88 2.61
N PRO A 60 12.46 3.57 1.45
CA PRO A 60 11.97 4.94 1.37
C PRO A 60 10.55 5.13 1.93
N ALA A 61 9.65 4.15 1.72
CA ALA A 61 8.28 4.20 2.24
C ALA A 61 8.20 4.17 3.78
N GLU A 62 9.16 3.57 4.48
CA GLU A 62 9.15 3.48 5.95
C GLU A 62 9.36 4.80 6.66
N LYS A 63 9.97 5.77 5.97
CA LYS A 63 10.22 7.11 6.54
C LYS A 63 8.93 7.92 6.69
N ARG A 64 7.81 7.45 6.13
CA ARG A 64 6.51 8.12 6.20
C ARG A 64 5.85 7.89 7.55
N ARG A 65 5.02 8.85 7.96
CA ARG A 65 4.17 8.68 9.14
C ARG A 65 3.08 7.65 8.85
N GLY A 66 2.60 6.98 9.90
CA GLY A 66 1.50 6.02 9.77
C GLY A 66 1.90 4.67 9.15
N VAL A 67 3.19 4.42 8.90
CA VAL A 67 3.64 3.12 8.40
C VAL A 67 3.39 2.02 9.44
N ARG A 68 2.86 0.90 8.98
CA ARG A 68 2.62 -0.32 9.74
C ARG A 68 3.15 -1.50 8.96
N ARG A 69 4.11 -2.23 9.55
CA ARG A 69 4.52 -3.54 9.04
C ARG A 69 3.45 -4.55 9.41
N ARG A 70 3.05 -5.37 8.44
CA ARG A 70 2.02 -6.41 8.55
C ARG A 70 2.59 -7.72 8.02
N ALA A 71 2.12 -8.84 8.54
CA ALA A 71 2.65 -10.12 8.14
C ALA A 71 2.40 -10.40 6.65
N PRO A 72 3.26 -11.17 5.96
CA PRO A 72 3.22 -11.26 4.49
C PRO A 72 1.95 -11.96 3.99
N TRP A 73 1.35 -12.84 4.82
CA TRP A 73 0.08 -13.49 4.52
C TRP A 73 -1.10 -12.52 4.41
N ASP A 74 -1.03 -11.32 5.02
CA ASP A 74 -2.03 -10.26 4.83
C ASP A 74 -2.02 -9.72 3.38
N PHE A 75 -0.97 -10.03 2.59
CA PHE A 75 -0.77 -9.59 1.21
C PHE A 75 -0.87 -10.73 0.19
N GLU A 76 -1.37 -11.91 0.59
CA GLU A 76 -1.54 -13.03 -0.34
C GLU A 76 -2.59 -12.73 -1.42
N ARG A 77 -2.18 -12.82 -2.68
CA ARG A 77 -3.01 -12.49 -3.84
C ARG A 77 -4.33 -13.27 -3.88
N ASP A 78 -4.29 -14.58 -3.67
CA ASP A 78 -5.48 -15.42 -3.80
C ASP A 78 -6.50 -15.09 -2.70
N SER A 79 -6.02 -14.86 -1.48
CA SER A 79 -6.82 -14.44 -0.33
C SER A 79 -7.42 -13.04 -0.54
N ALA A 80 -6.64 -12.11 -1.09
CA ALA A 80 -7.08 -10.76 -1.42
C ALA A 80 -8.12 -10.75 -2.55
N PHE A 81 -7.89 -11.52 -3.62
CA PHE A 81 -8.79 -11.61 -4.76
C PHE A 81 -10.16 -12.14 -4.37
N LYS A 82 -10.20 -13.20 -3.54
CA LYS A 82 -11.45 -13.73 -3.01
C LYS A 82 -12.18 -12.68 -2.17
N SER A 83 -11.49 -12.05 -1.22
CA SER A 83 -12.09 -11.03 -0.33
C SER A 83 -12.62 -9.80 -1.07
N LEU A 84 -12.05 -9.46 -2.24
CA LEU A 84 -12.45 -8.29 -3.02
C LEU A 84 -13.55 -8.58 -4.03
N CYS A 85 -13.54 -9.76 -4.66
CA CYS A 85 -14.38 -10.06 -5.82
C CYS A 85 -15.46 -11.12 -5.58
N GLN A 86 -15.47 -11.79 -4.42
CA GLN A 86 -16.46 -12.81 -4.05
C GLN A 86 -17.26 -12.36 -2.83
#